data_AF-A0A831YS36-F1
#
_entry.id   AF-A0A831YS36-F1
#
_cell.length_a   1.000
_cell.length_b   1.000
_cell.length_c   1.000
_cell.angle_alpha   90.00
_cell.angle_beta   90.00
_cell.angle_gamma   90.00
#
_symmetry.space_group_name_H-M   'P 1'
#
loop_
_entity.id
_entity.type
_entity.pdbx_description
1 polymer ?
#
loop_
_entity_poly.entity_id
_entity_poly.type
_entity_poly.pdbx_seq_one_letter_code
_entity_poly.pdbx_strand_id
1 'polypeptide(L)'
;MRLALASLIALGAVSTAVAQEQPAPTAPAPTAPAPATAPATDPAAQTPAAPATPADAMMATPSVAAPPAGQAPDYVEPTRGPPTTDPVSMQLLGVLDSVCKPAVVGGDFQALVKAAGMKKKKEQWVKDIGKPYLIAIDNPGSNKNVCTVTIQYAQGDVQAQALADALHDWATWENKPQLRLIRNDLTISDVKRLTVSWDDAWADGRAGLVYMRLKKLDDSSIGKNYEQAQILYSTSSR
;
A
#
# COMPACT_ATOMS: atom_id res chain seq x y z
N MET A 1 46.93 36.33 14.41
CA MET A 1 46.48 37.66 13.91
C MET A 1 45.26 37.41 13.03
N ARG A 2 44.06 37.69 13.55
CA ARG A 2 43.22 38.87 13.22
C ARG A 2 42.72 38.91 11.76
N LEU A 3 41.43 38.56 11.61
CA LEU A 3 40.33 39.31 10.97
C LEU A 3 40.50 39.87 9.53
N ALA A 4 39.61 39.42 8.63
CA ALA A 4 38.85 40.21 7.64
C ALA A 4 37.78 39.24 7.08
N LEU A 5 36.45 39.35 7.22
CA LEU A 5 35.46 40.44 7.08
C LEU A 5 35.34 41.04 5.67
N ALA A 6 34.15 40.83 5.12
CA ALA A 6 33.43 41.61 4.10
C ALA A 6 33.74 41.38 2.60
N SER A 7 32.73 40.88 1.89
CA SER A 7 32.17 41.58 0.73
C SER A 7 30.74 41.09 0.42
N LEU A 8 29.77 41.96 0.68
CA LEU A 8 28.45 41.97 0.05
C LEU A 8 28.62 42.43 -1.41
N ILE A 9 27.96 41.75 -2.35
CA ILE A 9 27.46 42.38 -3.59
C ILE A 9 26.05 41.85 -3.86
N ALA A 10 25.17 42.80 -4.14
CA ALA A 10 23.73 42.68 -4.34
C ALA A 10 23.36 42.67 -5.84
N LEU A 11 22.05 42.43 -6.10
CA LEU A 11 21.28 42.69 -7.34
C LEU A 11 21.53 41.66 -8.46
N GLY A 12 20.55 41.09 -9.14
CA GLY A 12 19.11 41.32 -9.23
C GLY A 12 18.66 40.74 -10.58
N ALA A 13 17.60 39.94 -10.60
CA ALA A 13 16.78 39.68 -11.78
C ALA A 13 15.51 38.95 -11.32
N VAL A 14 14.48 39.73 -11.05
CA VAL A 14 13.12 39.23 -10.83
C VAL A 14 12.49 39.12 -12.22
N SER A 15 12.36 37.90 -12.74
CA SER A 15 11.54 37.66 -13.94
C SER A 15 10.13 37.31 -13.49
N THR A 16 9.28 38.34 -13.44
CA THR A 16 7.83 38.20 -13.40
C THR A 16 7.34 37.74 -14.77
N ALA A 17 7.06 36.46 -14.93
CA ALA A 17 6.22 35.98 -16.03
C ALA A 17 4.76 35.97 -15.54
N VAL A 18 4.02 36.93 -16.06
CA VAL A 18 2.58 37.11 -15.91
C VAL A 18 1.80 35.90 -16.43
N ALA A 19 0.71 35.62 -15.72
CA ALA A 19 -0.31 34.64 -16.06
C ALA A 19 -0.92 34.90 -17.45
N GLN A 20 -1.09 33.84 -18.23
CA GLN A 20 -2.21 33.75 -19.16
C GLN A 20 -3.08 32.58 -18.72
N GLU A 21 -4.18 32.92 -18.05
CA GLU A 21 -5.34 32.06 -17.89
C GLU A 21 -5.87 31.71 -19.28
N GLN A 22 -5.78 30.43 -19.64
CA GLN A 22 -6.48 29.88 -20.79
C GLN A 22 -7.91 29.53 -20.33
N PRO A 23 -8.96 30.17 -20.86
CA PRO A 23 -10.33 29.82 -20.49
C PRO A 23 -10.65 28.40 -20.99
N ALA A 24 -11.15 27.57 -20.07
CA ALA A 24 -11.69 26.26 -20.37
C ALA A 24 -12.96 26.36 -21.24
N PRO A 25 -13.17 25.46 -22.21
CA PRO A 25 -14.43 25.39 -22.94
C PRO A 25 -15.56 24.93 -22.01
N THR A 26 -16.63 25.71 -22.03
CA THR A 26 -17.85 25.61 -21.23
C THR A 26 -18.60 24.30 -21.47
N ALA A 27 -18.96 23.59 -20.40
CA ALA A 27 -19.91 22.48 -20.41
C ALA A 27 -21.35 23.00 -20.60
N PRO A 28 -22.22 22.35 -21.39
CA PRO A 28 -23.65 22.66 -21.42
C PRO A 28 -24.35 22.22 -20.14
N ALA A 29 -25.18 23.12 -19.60
CA ALA A 29 -26.02 22.96 -18.42
C ALA A 29 -27.18 21.97 -18.65
N PRO A 30 -27.75 21.39 -17.57
CA PRO A 30 -28.80 20.37 -17.63
C PRO A 30 -30.19 20.99 -17.90
N THR A 31 -30.99 20.33 -18.73
CA THR A 31 -32.42 20.62 -18.89
C THR A 31 -33.28 19.70 -18.04
N ALA A 32 -34.07 20.29 -17.15
CA ALA A 32 -35.28 19.76 -16.52
C ALA A 32 -36.17 20.97 -16.15
N PRO A 33 -37.47 20.84 -15.79
CA PRO A 33 -38.44 19.74 -15.92
C PRO A 33 -39.83 20.21 -16.44
N ALA A 34 -40.81 19.28 -16.58
CA ALA A 34 -42.26 19.40 -16.20
C ALA A 34 -43.17 18.49 -17.08
N PRO A 35 -44.43 18.18 -16.68
CA PRO A 35 -44.86 17.56 -15.43
C PRO A 35 -45.90 16.41 -15.60
N ALA A 36 -46.00 15.57 -14.56
CA ALA A 36 -47.14 14.84 -13.97
C ALA A 36 -48.26 14.19 -14.82
N THR A 37 -48.52 12.90 -14.55
CA THR A 37 -49.85 12.34 -14.14
C THR A 37 -49.70 10.93 -13.54
N ALA A 38 -50.29 10.70 -12.35
CA ALA A 38 -50.67 9.38 -11.79
C ALA A 38 -52.05 8.96 -12.39
N PRO A 39 -52.62 7.73 -12.25
CA PRO A 39 -52.51 6.79 -11.10
C PRO A 39 -52.49 5.26 -11.40
N ALA A 40 -52.18 4.50 -10.33
CA ALA A 40 -52.62 3.15 -9.91
C ALA A 40 -52.94 2.03 -10.94
N THR A 41 -52.32 0.84 -10.77
CA THR A 41 -52.92 -0.42 -10.26
C THR A 41 -51.96 -1.61 -10.51
N ASP A 42 -51.66 -2.39 -9.47
CA ASP A 42 -51.24 -3.81 -9.56
C ASP A 42 -52.46 -4.66 -10.00
N PRO A 43 -52.32 -5.79 -10.74
CA PRO A 43 -51.71 -6.99 -10.15
C PRO A 43 -51.01 -8.00 -11.12
N ALA A 44 -50.27 -8.91 -10.48
CA ALA A 44 -50.04 -10.32 -10.84
C ALA A 44 -49.05 -10.69 -11.98
N ALA A 45 -47.92 -11.24 -11.52
CA ALA A 45 -47.26 -12.48 -11.95
C ALA A 45 -47.33 -12.91 -13.44
N GLN A 46 -46.15 -12.94 -14.06
CA GLN A 46 -45.69 -14.06 -14.91
C GLN A 46 -44.19 -13.89 -15.23
N THR A 47 -43.39 -14.84 -14.78
CA THR A 47 -41.94 -14.94 -15.04
C THR A 47 -41.71 -15.60 -16.39
N PRO A 48 -41.02 -14.98 -17.37
CA PRO A 48 -40.52 -15.69 -18.53
C PRO A 48 -39.19 -16.38 -18.19
N ALA A 49 -39.15 -17.69 -18.43
CA ALA A 49 -37.96 -18.51 -18.34
C ALA A 49 -36.91 -18.08 -19.37
N ALA A 50 -35.66 -17.93 -18.93
CA ALA A 50 -34.51 -17.73 -19.81
C ALA A 50 -33.86 -19.07 -20.19
N PRO A 51 -33.32 -19.24 -21.41
CA PRO A 51 -32.80 -20.51 -21.92
C PRO A 51 -31.47 -20.90 -21.26
N ALA A 52 -31.28 -22.22 -21.11
CA ALA A 52 -30.05 -22.83 -20.64
C ALA A 52 -28.91 -22.73 -21.67
N THR A 53 -27.72 -22.34 -21.21
CA THR A 53 -26.44 -22.59 -21.89
C THR A 53 -25.64 -23.67 -21.15
N PRO A 54 -24.90 -24.54 -21.86
CA PRO A 54 -24.36 -25.77 -21.30
C PRO A 54 -23.10 -25.54 -20.45
N ALA A 55 -22.96 -26.39 -19.44
CA ALA A 55 -21.81 -26.48 -18.55
C ALA A 55 -20.54 -26.91 -19.28
N ASP A 56 -19.41 -26.31 -18.92
CA ASP A 56 -18.12 -26.99 -19.00
C ASP A 56 -17.24 -26.67 -17.79
N ALA A 57 -16.41 -27.63 -17.43
CA ALA A 57 -15.87 -27.91 -16.10
C ALA A 57 -15.08 -26.75 -15.46
N MET A 58 -15.63 -26.15 -14.39
CA MET A 58 -14.85 -25.43 -13.39
C MET A 58 -14.59 -26.33 -12.19
N MET A 59 -13.34 -26.29 -11.74
CA MET A 59 -12.77 -27.03 -10.63
C MET A 59 -13.70 -27.08 -9.41
N ALA A 60 -13.88 -28.27 -8.85
CA ALA A 60 -14.58 -28.48 -7.59
C ALA A 60 -13.82 -27.76 -6.46
N THR A 61 -14.24 -26.54 -6.14
CA THR A 61 -14.03 -25.98 -4.81
C THR A 61 -14.76 -26.88 -3.81
N PRO A 62 -14.13 -27.34 -2.72
CA PRO A 62 -14.86 -28.04 -1.68
C PRO A 62 -16.01 -27.14 -1.20
N SER A 63 -17.23 -27.63 -1.39
CA SER A 63 -18.44 -26.96 -0.90
C SER A 63 -18.38 -26.94 0.62
N VAL A 64 -18.06 -25.78 1.20
CA VAL A 64 -18.28 -25.55 2.62
C VAL A 64 -19.78 -25.40 2.79
N ALA A 65 -20.38 -26.29 3.57
CA ALA A 65 -21.80 -26.23 3.87
C ALA A 65 -22.17 -24.85 4.42
N ALA A 66 -23.20 -24.23 3.85
CA ALA A 66 -23.75 -22.99 4.38
C ALA A 66 -24.22 -23.24 5.83
N PRO A 67 -23.85 -22.38 6.80
CA PRO A 67 -24.30 -22.53 8.18
C PRO A 67 -25.83 -22.43 8.26
N PRO A 68 -26.47 -23.16 9.20
CA PRO A 68 -27.91 -23.13 9.37
C PRO A 68 -28.40 -21.70 9.62
N ALA A 69 -29.48 -21.31 8.94
CA ALA A 69 -30.07 -19.98 9.06
C ALA A 69 -30.56 -19.74 10.49
N GLY A 70 -30.03 -18.70 11.15
CA GLY A 70 -30.47 -18.26 12.47
C GLY A 70 -29.37 -18.07 13.52
N GLN A 71 -28.13 -18.52 13.25
CA GLN A 71 -26.96 -18.14 14.03
C GLN A 71 -26.08 -17.26 13.15
N ALA A 72 -25.99 -15.97 13.48
CA ALA A 72 -24.81 -15.21 13.07
C ALA A 72 -23.60 -16.00 13.59
N PRO A 73 -22.59 -16.30 12.75
CA PRO A 73 -21.42 -17.01 13.24
C PRO A 73 -20.86 -16.21 14.42
N ASP A 74 -20.71 -16.86 15.57
CA ASP A 74 -20.05 -16.26 16.72
C ASP A 74 -18.69 -15.74 16.22
N TYR A 75 -18.49 -14.42 16.30
CA TYR A 75 -17.22 -13.81 15.94
C TYR A 75 -16.15 -14.36 16.88
N VAL A 76 -15.35 -15.29 16.38
CA VAL A 76 -14.12 -15.70 17.04
C VAL A 76 -13.09 -14.65 16.68
N GLU A 77 -12.68 -13.84 17.66
CA GLU A 77 -11.58 -12.91 17.47
C GLU A 77 -10.33 -13.72 17.08
N PRO A 78 -9.68 -13.43 15.94
CA PRO A 78 -8.50 -14.16 15.52
C PRO A 78 -7.45 -14.13 16.62
N THR A 79 -6.99 -15.29 17.07
CA THR A 79 -5.92 -15.36 18.05
C THR A 79 -4.58 -15.13 17.36
N ARG A 80 -3.76 -14.23 17.91
CA ARG A 80 -2.43 -13.93 17.40
C ARG A 80 -1.53 -15.18 17.46
N GLY A 81 -0.85 -15.50 16.35
CA GLY A 81 0.21 -16.50 16.31
C GLY A 81 1.46 -16.07 17.11
N PRO A 82 2.47 -16.93 17.28
CA PRO A 82 3.74 -16.49 17.83
C PRO A 82 4.36 -15.39 16.93
N PRO A 83 5.04 -14.37 17.51
CA PRO A 83 5.73 -13.36 16.72
C PRO A 83 6.72 -14.00 15.74
N THR A 84 6.92 -13.36 14.58
CA THR A 84 7.91 -13.83 13.60
C THR A 84 9.30 -13.90 14.23
N THR A 85 10.01 -15.00 13.94
CA THR A 85 11.43 -15.18 14.28
C THR A 85 12.32 -15.13 13.03
N ASP A 86 11.75 -14.86 11.86
CA ASP A 86 12.49 -14.77 10.62
C ASP A 86 13.41 -13.54 10.63
N PRO A 87 14.75 -13.71 10.46
CA PRO A 87 15.69 -12.63 10.63
C PRO A 87 15.55 -11.52 9.58
N VAL A 88 15.04 -11.83 8.38
CA VAL A 88 14.80 -10.84 7.32
C VAL A 88 13.56 -10.01 7.67
N SER A 89 12.46 -10.66 8.05
CA SER A 89 11.24 -10.01 8.52
C SER A 89 11.50 -9.13 9.73
N MET A 90 12.23 -9.62 10.75
CA MET A 90 12.56 -8.81 11.94
C MET A 90 13.35 -7.54 11.59
N GLN A 91 14.26 -7.61 10.62
CA GLN A 91 14.99 -6.42 10.17
C GLN A 91 14.09 -5.43 9.43
N LEU A 92 13.15 -5.91 8.62
CA LEU A 92 12.14 -5.07 7.96
C LEU A 92 11.23 -4.38 8.97
N LEU A 93 10.67 -5.13 9.92
CA LEU A 93 9.79 -4.58 10.96
C LEU A 93 10.51 -3.53 11.82
N GLY A 94 11.77 -3.80 12.18
CA GLY A 94 12.61 -2.82 12.86
C GLY A 94 12.82 -1.54 12.06
N VAL A 95 12.93 -1.61 10.73
CA VAL A 95 12.98 -0.42 9.86
C VAL A 95 11.64 0.31 9.83
N LEU A 96 10.52 -0.41 9.78
CA LEU A 96 9.19 0.20 9.85
C LEU A 96 9.01 0.98 11.15
N ASP A 97 9.41 0.41 12.28
CA ASP A 97 9.22 1.01 13.60
C ASP A 97 10.20 2.15 13.91
N SER A 98 11.48 1.96 13.59
CA SER A 98 12.52 2.93 13.94
C SER A 98 12.72 4.04 12.91
N VAL A 99 12.25 3.84 11.66
CA VAL A 99 12.43 4.83 10.59
C VAL A 99 11.09 5.27 10.00
N CYS A 100 10.31 4.34 9.44
CA CYS A 100 9.13 4.75 8.66
C CYS A 100 8.05 5.42 9.51
N LYS A 101 7.65 4.80 10.63
CA LYS A 101 6.66 5.36 11.56
C LYS A 101 7.01 6.79 11.99
N PRO A 102 8.19 7.06 12.58
CA PRO A 102 8.53 8.42 12.97
C PRO A 102 8.72 9.36 11.78
N ALA A 103 9.21 8.89 10.63
CA ALA A 103 9.41 9.74 9.46
C ALA A 103 8.09 10.29 8.90
N VAL A 104 7.05 9.46 8.77
CA VAL A 104 5.77 9.89 8.17
C VAL A 104 4.98 10.86 9.03
N VAL A 105 5.32 10.98 10.32
CA VAL A 105 4.74 11.96 11.26
C VAL A 105 5.66 13.16 11.50
N GLY A 106 6.69 13.35 10.68
CA GLY A 106 7.56 14.55 10.70
C GLY A 106 8.88 14.41 11.46
N GLY A 107 9.28 13.20 11.83
CA GLY A 107 10.60 12.93 12.42
C GLY A 107 11.75 13.27 11.46
N ASP A 108 12.95 13.51 12.01
CA ASP A 108 14.15 13.79 11.21
C ASP A 108 14.60 12.51 10.48
N PHE A 109 14.15 12.36 9.24
CA PHE A 109 14.47 11.21 8.38
C PHE A 109 15.98 10.91 8.33
N GLN A 110 16.83 11.95 8.27
CA GLN A 110 18.28 11.78 8.16
C GLN A 110 18.88 11.22 9.45
N ALA A 111 18.39 11.65 10.61
CA ALA A 111 18.79 11.07 11.89
C ALA A 111 18.31 9.61 12.02
N LEU A 112 17.06 9.34 11.62
CA LEU A 112 16.43 8.02 11.74
C LEU A 112 17.17 6.94 10.90
N VAL A 113 17.42 7.21 9.61
CA VAL A 113 18.13 6.25 8.74
C VAL A 113 19.58 6.00 9.19
N LYS A 114 20.26 7.03 9.71
CA LYS A 114 21.62 6.89 10.26
C LYS A 114 21.62 6.08 11.55
N ALA A 115 20.66 6.32 12.45
CA ALA A 115 20.48 5.55 13.68
C ALA A 115 20.15 4.08 13.39
N ALA A 116 19.39 3.81 12.32
CA ALA A 116 19.11 2.45 11.84
C ALA A 116 20.30 1.77 11.12
N GLY A 117 21.48 2.42 11.06
CA GLY A 117 22.69 1.89 10.45
C GLY A 117 22.66 1.86 8.91
N MET A 118 21.74 2.60 8.29
CA MET A 118 21.63 2.66 6.83
C MET A 118 22.69 3.57 6.23
N LYS A 119 23.16 3.21 5.04
CA LYS A 119 24.17 3.97 4.29
C LYS A 119 23.54 4.55 3.03
N LYS A 120 23.77 5.84 2.77
CA LYS A 120 23.31 6.48 1.54
C LYS A 120 23.97 5.84 0.32
N LYS A 121 23.17 5.42 -0.65
CA LYS A 121 23.58 4.95 -1.98
C LYS A 121 22.70 5.63 -3.03
N LYS A 122 23.27 6.56 -3.79
CA LYS A 122 22.52 7.43 -4.72
C LYS A 122 21.37 8.13 -3.98
N GLU A 123 20.13 7.93 -4.44
CA GLU A 123 18.91 8.53 -3.89
C GLU A 123 18.21 7.67 -2.83
N GLN A 124 18.87 6.61 -2.34
CA GLN A 124 18.30 5.69 -1.35
C GLN A 124 19.21 5.50 -0.14
N TRP A 125 18.63 5.06 0.97
CA TRP A 125 19.32 4.64 2.18
C TRP A 125 19.25 3.13 2.31
N VAL A 126 20.41 2.48 2.31
CA VAL A 126 20.50 1.02 2.17
C VAL A 126 21.10 0.39 3.42
N LYS A 127 20.41 -0.62 3.95
CA LYS A 127 20.90 -1.58 4.94
C LYS A 127 21.18 -2.89 4.23
N ASP A 128 22.40 -3.38 4.34
CA ASP A 128 22.77 -4.73 3.89
C ASP A 128 22.25 -5.72 4.92
N ILE A 129 21.53 -6.76 4.48
CA ILE A 129 20.97 -7.80 5.36
C ILE A 129 21.53 -9.19 5.05
N GLY A 130 22.64 -9.24 4.30
CA GLY A 130 23.28 -10.46 3.82
C GLY A 130 23.23 -10.55 2.29
N LYS A 131 24.31 -10.11 1.62
CA LYS A 131 24.41 -10.11 0.14
C LYS A 131 23.86 -11.41 -0.50
N PRO A 132 23.02 -11.31 -1.54
CA PRO A 132 22.66 -10.10 -2.31
C PRO A 132 21.51 -9.27 -1.70
N TYR A 133 21.06 -9.58 -0.49
CA TYR A 133 19.84 -9.03 0.10
C TYR A 133 20.08 -7.68 0.78
N LEU A 134 19.09 -6.80 0.67
CA LEU A 134 19.14 -5.46 1.24
C LEU A 134 17.75 -4.94 1.57
N ILE A 135 17.71 -3.93 2.43
CA ILE A 135 16.56 -3.05 2.64
C ILE A 135 16.99 -1.66 2.19
N ALA A 136 16.25 -1.06 1.28
CA ALA A 136 16.44 0.30 0.82
C ALA A 136 15.23 1.15 1.19
N ILE A 137 15.46 2.40 1.61
CA ILE A 137 14.41 3.39 1.83
C ILE A 137 14.66 4.57 0.90
N ASP A 138 13.60 5.02 0.23
CA ASP A 138 13.66 6.20 -0.61
C ASP A 138 13.75 7.48 0.24
N ASN A 139 14.44 8.51 -0.26
CA ASN A 139 14.35 9.83 0.37
C ASN A 139 12.89 10.33 0.35
N PRO A 140 12.38 10.95 1.42
CA PRO A 140 11.06 11.55 1.43
C PRO A 140 10.93 12.55 0.29
N GLY A 141 9.94 12.34 -0.58
CA GLY A 141 9.61 13.27 -1.66
C GLY A 141 8.76 14.44 -1.16
N SER A 142 7.96 15.01 -2.06
CA SER A 142 6.97 16.05 -1.70
C SER A 142 5.90 15.53 -0.74
N ASN A 143 5.53 14.25 -0.86
CA ASN A 143 4.66 13.59 0.10
C ASN A 143 5.50 12.99 1.23
N LYS A 144 5.59 13.72 2.34
CA LYS A 144 6.33 13.30 3.53
C LYS A 144 5.58 12.27 4.38
N ASN A 145 4.31 12.00 4.08
CA ASN A 145 3.49 11.08 4.85
C ASN A 145 3.58 9.64 4.33
N VAL A 146 4.52 9.34 3.43
CA VAL A 146 4.75 7.98 2.90
C VAL A 146 6.23 7.63 3.06
N CYS A 147 6.49 6.48 3.67
CA CYS A 147 7.78 5.84 3.70
C CYS A 147 7.76 4.65 2.74
N THR A 148 8.57 4.72 1.69
CA THR A 148 8.71 3.64 0.71
C THR A 148 9.96 2.83 1.02
N VAL A 149 9.76 1.54 1.26
CA VAL A 149 10.81 0.57 1.51
C VAL A 149 10.85 -0.43 0.37
N THR A 150 12.03 -0.67 -0.18
CA THR A 150 12.28 -1.79 -1.10
C THR A 150 13.10 -2.83 -0.37
N ILE A 151 12.65 -4.08 -0.36
CA ILE A 151 13.40 -5.20 0.21
C ILE A 151 13.77 -6.19 -0.89
N GLN A 152 15.03 -6.62 -0.88
CA GLN A 152 15.54 -7.71 -1.71
C GLN A 152 15.87 -8.88 -0.80
N TYR A 153 15.36 -10.07 -1.12
CA TYR A 153 15.44 -11.24 -0.26
C TYR A 153 15.57 -12.54 -1.08
N ALA A 154 15.71 -13.68 -0.40
CA ALA A 154 15.94 -14.97 -1.04
C ALA A 154 14.82 -15.34 -2.03
N GLN A 155 15.21 -15.98 -3.13
CA GLN A 155 14.24 -16.44 -4.12
C GLN A 155 13.36 -17.59 -3.60
N GLY A 156 12.13 -17.64 -4.12
CA GLY A 156 11.12 -18.62 -3.74
C GLY A 156 10.06 -18.06 -2.80
N ASP A 157 9.05 -18.88 -2.53
CA ASP A 157 7.85 -18.42 -1.82
C ASP A 157 7.96 -18.47 -0.30
N VAL A 158 8.89 -19.26 0.26
CA VAL A 158 9.07 -19.39 1.72
C VAL A 158 9.34 -18.03 2.38
N GLN A 159 10.35 -17.30 1.88
CA GLN A 159 10.68 -15.99 2.43
C GLN A 159 9.62 -14.93 2.12
N ALA A 160 8.98 -15.02 0.95
CA ALA A 160 7.92 -14.10 0.57
C ALA A 160 6.68 -14.26 1.46
N GLN A 161 6.34 -15.50 1.84
CA GLN A 161 5.27 -15.81 2.77
C GLN A 161 5.63 -15.36 4.19
N ALA A 162 6.85 -15.66 4.66
CA ALA A 162 7.33 -15.21 5.96
C ALA A 162 7.30 -13.67 6.11
N LEU A 163 7.54 -12.93 5.03
CA LEU A 163 7.39 -11.47 4.99
C LEU A 163 5.92 -11.04 5.04
N ALA A 164 5.05 -11.68 4.26
CA ALA A 164 3.62 -11.37 4.24
C ALA A 164 2.97 -11.61 5.62
N ASP A 165 3.28 -12.74 6.25
CA ASP A 165 2.76 -13.11 7.58
C ASP A 165 3.27 -12.14 8.65
N ALA A 166 4.57 -11.82 8.63
CA ALA A 166 5.16 -10.85 9.56
C ALA A 166 4.54 -9.44 9.42
N LEU A 167 4.31 -8.99 8.19
CA LEU A 167 3.65 -7.70 7.93
C LEU A 167 2.18 -7.73 8.35
N HIS A 168 1.48 -8.85 8.15
CA HIS A 168 0.11 -9.03 8.61
C HIS A 168 0.02 -8.93 10.13
N ASP A 169 0.89 -9.66 10.85
CA ASP A 169 0.92 -9.66 12.30
C ASP A 169 1.28 -8.28 12.86
N TRP A 170 2.30 -7.64 12.29
CA TRP A 170 2.70 -6.31 12.68
C TRP A 170 1.56 -5.30 12.46
N ALA A 171 0.91 -5.33 11.30
CA ALA A 171 -0.18 -4.43 10.96
C ALA A 171 -1.40 -4.61 11.89
N THR A 172 -1.75 -5.86 12.19
CA THR A 172 -2.97 -6.21 12.92
C THR A 172 -2.79 -6.07 14.43
N TRP A 173 -1.63 -6.43 14.97
CA TRP A 173 -1.44 -6.56 16.42
C TRP A 173 -0.51 -5.50 17.01
N GLU A 174 0.60 -5.21 16.33
CA GLU A 174 1.69 -4.40 16.89
C GLU A 174 1.57 -2.92 16.52
N ASN A 175 1.05 -2.62 15.33
CA ASN A 175 0.81 -1.26 14.89
C ASN A 175 -0.26 -0.58 15.76
N LYS A 176 -0.08 0.73 15.96
CA LYS A 176 -1.03 1.59 16.65
C LYS A 176 -1.21 2.84 15.79
N PRO A 177 -2.41 3.09 15.23
CA PRO A 177 -3.63 2.27 15.31
C PRO A 177 -3.48 0.88 14.64
N GLN A 178 -4.29 -0.10 15.02
CA GLN A 178 -4.27 -1.40 14.33
C GLN A 178 -4.82 -1.24 12.92
N LEU A 179 -4.17 -1.90 11.95
CA LEU A 179 -4.63 -1.92 10.57
C LEU A 179 -5.38 -3.22 10.32
N ARG A 180 -6.41 -3.17 9.47
CA ARG A 180 -7.17 -4.33 9.00
C ARG A 180 -6.87 -4.58 7.54
N LEU A 181 -6.82 -5.85 7.17
CA LEU A 181 -6.63 -6.26 5.79
C LEU A 181 -7.80 -5.75 4.94
N ILE A 182 -7.50 -4.99 3.89
CA ILE A 182 -8.49 -4.45 2.95
C ILE A 182 -8.36 -5.04 1.55
N ARG A 183 -7.17 -5.54 1.20
CA ARG A 183 -6.89 -6.06 -0.14
C ARG A 183 -5.88 -7.18 -0.07
N ASN A 184 -6.14 -8.24 -0.82
CA ASN A 184 -5.19 -9.31 -1.10
C ASN A 184 -5.54 -9.92 -2.47
N ASP A 185 -4.91 -9.41 -3.52
CA ASP A 185 -5.21 -9.80 -4.89
C ASP A 185 -3.95 -9.94 -5.74
N LEU A 186 -4.07 -10.74 -6.79
CA LEU A 186 -3.09 -10.92 -7.83
C LEU A 186 -3.61 -10.25 -9.11
N THR A 187 -2.93 -9.21 -9.56
CA THR A 187 -3.17 -8.61 -10.88
C THR A 187 -2.15 -9.16 -11.87
N ILE A 188 -2.60 -9.60 -13.05
CA ILE A 188 -1.74 -10.10 -14.12
C ILE A 188 -1.85 -9.15 -15.31
N SER A 189 -0.72 -8.62 -15.77
CA SER A 189 -0.63 -7.76 -16.96
C SER A 189 0.66 -8.07 -17.73
N ASP A 190 1.59 -7.13 -17.82
CA ASP A 190 2.97 -7.37 -18.29
C ASP A 190 3.81 -8.14 -17.25
N VAL A 191 3.45 -8.00 -15.97
CA VAL A 191 4.01 -8.75 -14.84
C VAL A 191 2.88 -9.30 -13.95
N LYS A 192 3.20 -10.27 -13.10
CA LYS A 192 2.34 -10.72 -12.00
C LYS A 192 2.60 -9.82 -10.79
N ARG A 193 1.58 -9.12 -10.31
CA ARG A 193 1.64 -8.22 -9.15
C ARG A 193 0.72 -8.73 -8.05
N LEU A 194 1.32 -9.22 -6.97
CA LEU A 194 0.60 -9.49 -5.72
C LEU A 194 0.57 -8.20 -4.91
N THR A 195 -0.63 -7.77 -4.50
CA THR A 195 -0.80 -6.62 -3.60
C THR A 195 -1.58 -7.05 -2.37
N VAL A 196 -0.99 -6.81 -1.21
CA VAL A 196 -1.65 -6.97 0.08
C VAL A 196 -1.65 -5.61 0.76
N SER A 197 -2.80 -5.12 1.23
CA SER A 197 -2.84 -3.85 1.94
C SER A 197 -3.73 -3.89 3.16
N TRP A 198 -3.34 -3.10 4.15
CA TRP A 198 -4.03 -2.91 5.41
C TRP A 198 -4.23 -1.43 5.66
N ASP A 199 -5.36 -1.05 6.24
CA ASP A 199 -5.62 0.32 6.67
C ASP A 199 -6.39 0.37 8.00
N ASP A 200 -6.48 1.55 8.58
CA ASP A 200 -7.30 1.85 9.74
C ASP A 200 -8.59 2.60 9.35
N ALA A 201 -9.18 2.35 8.17
CA ALA A 201 -10.43 3.03 7.76
C ALA A 201 -11.57 2.82 8.77
N TRP A 202 -11.51 1.73 9.54
CA TRP A 202 -12.40 1.43 10.66
C TRP A 202 -12.18 2.30 11.92
N ALA A 203 -11.04 3.00 12.00
CA ALA A 203 -10.56 3.84 13.10
C ALA A 203 -9.96 5.16 12.57
N ASP A 204 -10.78 5.93 11.85
CA ASP A 204 -10.52 7.28 11.29
C ASP A 204 -9.63 7.36 10.02
N GLY A 205 -9.14 6.24 9.47
CA GLY A 205 -8.52 6.21 8.14
C GLY A 205 -7.24 7.04 8.01
N ARG A 206 -6.36 6.96 9.02
CA ARG A 206 -5.15 7.76 9.14
C ARG A 206 -3.85 7.02 8.87
N ALA A 207 -3.86 5.72 8.72
CA ALA A 207 -2.67 4.91 8.50
C ALA A 207 -2.95 3.77 7.51
N GLY A 208 -1.94 3.49 6.67
CA GLY A 208 -2.02 2.44 5.68
C GLY A 208 -0.68 1.75 5.48
N LEU A 209 -0.74 0.45 5.23
CA LEU A 209 0.39 -0.40 4.88
C LEU A 209 0.08 -1.11 3.56
N VAL A 210 1.01 -1.08 2.62
CA VAL A 210 0.93 -1.84 1.37
C VAL A 210 2.17 -2.71 1.26
N TYR A 211 1.98 -3.98 0.92
CA TYR A 211 3.01 -4.92 0.51
C TYR A 211 2.75 -5.32 -0.94
N MET A 212 3.73 -5.06 -1.81
CA MET A 212 3.65 -5.36 -3.23
C MET A 212 4.82 -6.23 -3.65
N ARG A 213 4.53 -7.37 -4.28
CA ARG A 213 5.53 -8.25 -4.88
C ARG A 213 5.28 -8.37 -6.38
N LEU A 214 6.36 -8.28 -7.15
CA LEU A 214 6.32 -8.46 -8.60
C LEU A 214 7.03 -9.75 -8.98
N LYS A 215 6.43 -10.54 -9.86
CA LYS A 215 7.05 -11.69 -10.55
C LYS A 215 6.85 -11.56 -12.05
N LYS A 216 7.73 -12.18 -12.83
CA LYS A 216 7.52 -12.32 -14.28
C LYS A 216 6.34 -13.27 -14.55
N LEU A 217 5.87 -13.29 -15.79
CA LEU A 217 4.74 -14.14 -16.19
C LEU A 217 5.04 -15.65 -16.09
N ASP A 218 6.32 -16.02 -16.18
CA ASP A 218 6.84 -17.39 -16.00
C ASP A 218 7.10 -17.76 -14.53
N ASP A 219 6.59 -16.97 -13.58
CA ASP A 219 6.82 -17.10 -12.13
C ASP A 219 8.27 -16.93 -11.67
N SER A 220 9.19 -16.61 -12.59
CA SER A 220 10.56 -16.28 -12.23
C SER A 220 10.63 -14.91 -11.56
N SER A 221 11.68 -14.72 -10.77
CA SER A 221 11.90 -13.46 -10.09
C SER A 221 12.22 -12.33 -11.07
N ILE A 222 11.83 -11.11 -10.67
CA ILE A 222 12.23 -9.87 -11.35
C ILE A 222 13.75 -9.63 -11.18
N GLY A 223 14.30 -9.98 -10.02
CA GLY A 223 15.74 -9.90 -9.76
C GLY A 223 16.47 -11.15 -10.24
N LYS A 224 17.73 -11.00 -10.65
CA LYS A 224 18.53 -12.14 -11.13
C LYS A 224 18.76 -13.19 -10.03
N ASN A 225 19.08 -12.75 -8.82
CA ASN A 225 19.49 -13.60 -7.69
C ASN A 225 18.72 -13.31 -6.39
N TYR A 226 17.65 -12.54 -6.47
CA TYR A 226 16.84 -12.12 -5.32
C TYR A 226 15.41 -11.88 -5.78
N GLU A 227 14.46 -12.08 -4.89
CA GLU A 227 13.11 -11.53 -5.02
C GLU A 227 13.08 -10.10 -4.49
N GLN A 228 12.17 -9.30 -5.02
CA GLN A 228 12.00 -7.92 -4.59
C GLN A 228 10.54 -7.64 -4.24
N ALA A 229 10.34 -6.97 -3.11
CA ALA A 229 9.06 -6.41 -2.73
C ALA A 229 9.19 -4.93 -2.37
N GLN A 230 8.08 -4.22 -2.50
CA GLN A 230 7.94 -2.84 -2.07
C GLN A 230 6.93 -2.78 -0.94
N ILE A 231 7.29 -2.08 0.12
CA ILE A 231 6.44 -1.82 1.29
C ILE A 231 6.23 -0.31 1.36
N LEU A 232 4.98 0.12 1.44
CA LEU A 232 4.63 1.53 1.63
C LEU A 232 3.91 1.64 2.98
N TYR A 233 4.53 2.34 3.92
CA TYR A 233 3.83 2.77 5.13
C TYR A 233 3.44 4.23 4.99
N SER A 234 2.20 4.55 5.33
CA SER A 234 1.69 5.90 5.15
C SER A 234 0.80 6.33 6.30
N THR A 235 0.72 7.64 6.48
CA THR A 235 -0.31 8.28 7.29
C THR A 235 -1.04 9.36 6.48
N SER A 236 -2.31 9.64 6.73
CA SER A 236 -2.92 10.88 6.26
C SER A 236 -2.57 12.01 7.22
N SER A 237 -2.33 13.24 6.73
CA SER A 237 -1.97 14.35 7.62
C SER A 237 -3.15 14.69 8.52
N ARG A 238 -2.84 15.15 9.74
CA ARG A 238 -3.81 15.86 10.58
C ARG A 238 -4.30 17.14 9.88
#